data_AF-A0A179EV47-F1
#
_entry.id   AF-A0A179EV47-F1
#
_cell.length_a   1.000
_cell.length_b   1.000
_cell.length_c   1.000
_cell.angle_alpha   90.00
_cell.angle_beta   90.00
_cell.angle_gamma   90.00
#
_symmetry.space_group_name_H-M   'P 1'
#
loop_
_entity.id
_entity.type
_entity.pdbx_description
1 polymer ?
#
loop_
_entity_poly.entity_id
_entity_poly.type
_entity_poly.pdbx_seq_one_letter_code
_entity_poly.pdbx_strand_id
1 'polypeptide(L)'
;MAKVQLVLKNKEGKKEVFENLDTTGKDYRTALETIKKLNTEGTKMWDQLEHYLTFAKQIFRDDKLTDDQILDGLPSEKTIEVLDDILGQVMGVEENPDPEAKK
;
A
#
# COMPACT_ATOMS: atom_id res chain seq x y z
N MET A 1 -5.01 -12.03 -11.68
CA MET A 1 -5.30 -10.61 -11.41
C MET A 1 -4.59 -10.28 -10.12
N ALA A 2 -3.80 -9.21 -10.08
CA ALA A 2 -3.04 -8.88 -8.87
C ALA A 2 -4.02 -8.43 -7.78
N LYS A 3 -4.00 -9.16 -6.67
CA LYS A 3 -4.81 -8.89 -5.49
C LYS A 3 -4.01 -7.97 -4.58
N VAL A 4 -4.57 -6.81 -4.27
CA VAL A 4 -3.93 -5.87 -3.33
C VAL A 4 -4.71 -5.84 -2.03
N GLN A 5 -4.02 -6.01 -0.91
CA GLN A 5 -4.62 -6.03 0.42
C GLN A 5 -3.89 -5.08 1.37
N LEU A 6 -4.69 -4.39 2.20
CA LEU A 6 -4.21 -3.60 3.33
C LEU A 6 -4.95 -4.05 4.58
N VAL A 7 -4.19 -4.39 5.61
CA VAL A 7 -4.72 -4.83 6.90
C VAL A 7 -4.43 -3.77 7.95
N LEU A 8 -5.50 -3.23 8.54
CA LEU A 8 -5.43 -2.20 9.58
C LEU A 8 -6.05 -2.70 10.88
N LYS A 9 -5.65 -2.12 12.01
CA LYS A 9 -6.39 -2.23 13.27
C LYS A 9 -7.34 -1.05 13.39
N ASN A 10 -8.62 -1.30 13.63
CA ASN A 10 -9.57 -0.22 13.89
C ASN A 10 -9.45 0.27 15.35
N LYS A 11 -10.21 1.32 15.72
CA LYS A 11 -10.21 1.93 17.07
C LYS A 11 -10.63 0.96 18.19
N GLU A 12 -11.30 -0.14 17.87
CA GLU A 12 -11.66 -1.19 18.84
C GLU A 12 -10.58 -2.28 18.94
N GLY A 13 -9.45 -2.13 18.24
CA GLY A 13 -8.38 -3.12 18.15
C GLY A 13 -8.70 -4.32 17.25
N LYS A 14 -9.79 -4.27 16.48
CA LYS A 14 -10.19 -5.34 15.56
C LYS A 14 -9.48 -5.18 14.22
N LYS A 15 -9.20 -6.31 13.56
CA LYS A 15 -8.61 -6.33 12.22
C LYS A 15 -9.65 -5.91 11.18
N GLU A 16 -9.31 -4.91 10.39
CA GLU A 16 -10.07 -4.44 9.22
C GLU A 16 -9.22 -4.69 7.97
N VAL A 17 -9.85 -5.18 6.91
CA VAL A 17 -9.16 -5.56 5.67
C VAL A 17 -9.77 -4.77 4.52
N PHE A 18 -8.91 -4.02 3.83
CA PHE A 18 -9.22 -3.32 2.61
C PHE A 18 -8.64 -4.13 1.45
N GLU A 19 -9.45 -4.41 0.44
CA GLU A 19 -9.04 -5.23 -0.71
C GLU A 19 -9.38 -4.52 -2.01
N ASN A 20 -8.45 -4.54 -2.97
CA ASN A 20 -8.75 -4.26 -4.36
C ASN A 20 -8.36 -5.47 -5.21
N LEU A 21 -9.38 -6.11 -5.80
CA LEU A 21 -9.26 -7.34 -6.59
C LEU A 21 -9.05 -7.07 -8.10
N ASP A 22 -9.31 -5.84 -8.55
CA ASP A 22 -9.35 -5.44 -9.96
C ASP A 22 -8.36 -4.30 -10.23
N THR A 23 -7.09 -4.53 -9.88
CA THR A 23 -6.02 -3.62 -10.29
C THR A 23 -5.88 -3.57 -11.81
N THR A 24 -5.70 -2.36 -12.34
CA THR A 24 -5.64 -2.10 -13.78
C THR A 24 -4.31 -1.48 -14.19
N GLY A 25 -4.05 -1.35 -15.50
CA GLY A 25 -2.88 -0.61 -15.98
C GLY A 25 -2.82 0.86 -15.54
N LYS A 26 -3.95 1.47 -15.15
CA LYS A 26 -3.96 2.80 -14.52
C LYS A 26 -3.30 2.77 -13.15
N ASP A 27 -3.59 1.73 -12.36
CA ASP A 27 -3.02 1.53 -11.03
C ASP A 27 -1.51 1.28 -11.11
N TYR A 28 -1.08 0.48 -12.08
CA TYR A 28 0.34 0.29 -12.38
C TYR A 28 1.05 1.60 -12.74
N ARG A 29 0.43 2.43 -13.59
CA ARG A 29 0.97 3.77 -13.89
C ARG A 29 1.06 4.64 -12.63
N THR A 30 0.03 4.60 -11.77
CA THR A 30 0.04 5.34 -10.51
C THR A 30 1.18 4.88 -9.60
N ALA A 31 1.46 3.57 -9.54
CA ALA A 31 2.61 3.04 -8.80
C ALA A 31 3.94 3.58 -9.35
N LEU A 32 4.13 3.60 -10.67
CA LEU A 32 5.32 4.20 -11.29
C LEU A 32 5.45 5.70 -10.99
N GLU A 33 4.34 6.45 -11.00
CA GLU A 33 4.34 7.87 -10.65
C GLU A 33 4.70 8.09 -9.17
N THR A 34 4.26 7.20 -8.27
CA THR A 34 4.64 7.21 -6.86
C THR A 34 6.14 6.92 -6.69
N ILE A 35 6.67 5.87 -7.32
CA ILE A 35 8.11 5.53 -7.29
C ILE A 35 8.96 6.72 -7.74
N LYS A 36 8.55 7.41 -8.81
CA LYS A 36 9.25 8.59 -9.30
C LYS A 36 9.31 9.71 -8.25
N LYS A 37 8.20 9.96 -7.54
CA LYS A 37 8.14 10.98 -6.48
C LYS A 37 9.01 10.59 -5.27
N LEU A 38 8.96 9.32 -4.87
CA LEU A 38 9.76 8.78 -3.77
C LEU A 38 11.27 8.89 -4.01
N ASN A 39 11.70 8.69 -5.25
CA ASN A 39 13.11 8.76 -5.68
C ASN A 39 13.53 10.16 -6.18
N THR A 40 12.66 11.16 -6.09
CA THR A 40 13.03 12.52 -6.48
C THR A 40 14.10 13.06 -5.52
N GLU A 41 15.13 13.69 -6.07
CA GLU A 41 16.22 14.23 -5.27
C GLU A 41 15.69 15.29 -4.29
N GLY A 42 16.04 15.13 -3.01
CA GLY A 42 15.59 16.03 -1.95
C GLY A 42 14.21 15.74 -1.35
N THR A 43 13.50 14.69 -1.79
CA THR A 43 12.25 14.25 -1.14
C THR A 43 12.53 13.87 0.32
N LYS A 44 11.84 14.53 1.26
CA LYS A 44 12.01 14.24 2.70
C LYS A 44 11.15 13.06 3.11
N MET A 45 11.50 12.44 4.23
CA MET A 45 10.76 11.29 4.79
C MET A 45 9.27 11.61 5.03
N TRP A 46 8.94 12.84 5.43
CA TRP A 46 7.55 13.29 5.55
C TRP A 46 6.82 13.28 4.19
N ASP A 47 7.45 13.82 3.14
CA ASP A 47 6.86 13.84 1.80
C ASP A 47 6.70 12.42 1.23
N GLN A 48 7.63 11.51 1.57
CA GLN A 48 7.51 10.09 1.22
C GLN A 48 6.26 9.46 1.84
N LEU A 49 6.02 9.70 3.13
CA LEU A 49 4.81 9.22 3.81
C LEU A 49 3.53 9.73 3.12
N GLU A 50 3.47 11.03 2.81
CA GLU A 50 2.33 11.63 2.10
C GLU A 50 2.09 11.00 0.72
N HIS A 51 3.17 10.69 -0.02
CA HIS A 51 3.07 9.99 -1.30
C HIS A 51 2.53 8.57 -1.16
N TYR A 52 2.97 7.83 -0.14
CA TYR A 52 2.45 6.50 0.16
C TYR A 52 0.97 6.52 0.57
N LEU A 53 0.57 7.43 1.46
CA LEU A 53 -0.82 7.57 1.90
C LEU A 53 -1.74 7.93 0.73
N THR A 54 -1.30 8.86 -0.12
CA THR A 54 -2.02 9.22 -1.35
C THR A 54 -2.18 8.02 -2.27
N PHE A 55 -1.11 7.25 -2.47
CA PHE A 55 -1.12 6.07 -3.31
C PHE A 55 -2.10 5.01 -2.78
N ALA A 56 -2.02 4.65 -1.49
CA ALA A 56 -2.91 3.66 -0.89
C ALA A 56 -4.38 4.02 -1.11
N LYS A 57 -4.78 5.27 -0.85
CA LYS A 57 -6.16 5.73 -1.09
C LYS A 57 -6.57 5.63 -2.57
N GLN A 58 -5.67 5.96 -3.50
CA GLN A 58 -5.94 5.87 -4.93
C GLN A 58 -6.11 4.42 -5.42
N ILE A 59 -5.40 3.48 -4.79
CA ILE A 59 -5.49 2.05 -5.11
C ILE A 59 -6.76 1.44 -4.53
N PHE A 60 -7.04 1.62 -3.25
CA PHE A 60 -8.20 0.97 -2.63
C PHE A 60 -9.52 1.63 -3.00
N ARG A 61 -9.53 2.95 -3.29
CA ARG A 61 -10.73 3.72 -3.69
C ARG A 61 -11.91 3.51 -2.75
N ASP A 62 -11.62 3.24 -1.48
CA ASP A 62 -12.62 3.02 -0.43
C ASP A 62 -12.77 4.32 0.37
N ASP A 63 -13.98 4.86 0.43
CA ASP A 63 -14.29 6.11 1.14
C ASP A 63 -14.00 6.03 2.65
N LYS A 64 -13.92 4.82 3.22
CA LYS A 64 -13.58 4.62 4.63
C LYS A 64 -12.08 4.65 4.89
N LEU A 65 -11.24 4.49 3.86
CA LEU A 65 -9.79 4.49 3.99
C LEU A 65 -9.26 5.93 4.00
N THR A 66 -9.17 6.52 5.18
CA THR A 66 -8.57 7.85 5.39
C THR A 66 -7.12 7.75 5.85
N ASP A 67 -6.39 8.87 5.77
CA ASP A 67 -5.01 8.93 6.27
C ASP A 67 -4.95 8.57 7.76
N ASP A 68 -5.89 9.09 8.56
CA ASP A 68 -6.01 8.76 9.98
C ASP A 68 -6.26 7.26 10.20
N GLN A 69 -7.11 6.62 9.39
CA GLN A 69 -7.34 5.16 9.52
C GLN A 69 -6.08 4.37 9.24
N ILE A 70 -5.32 4.74 8.21
CA ILE A 70 -4.06 4.08 7.88
C ILE A 70 -3.03 4.27 9.01
N LEU A 71 -2.85 5.51 9.47
CA LEU A 71 -1.84 5.86 10.46
C LEU A 71 -2.17 5.31 11.86
N ASP A 72 -3.42 5.40 12.30
CA ASP A 72 -3.87 4.81 13.57
C ASP A 72 -3.86 3.27 13.52
N GLY A 73 -4.10 2.71 12.33
CA GLY A 73 -4.26 1.28 12.15
C GLY A 73 -2.96 0.50 11.99
N LEU A 74 -1.82 1.18 11.82
CA LEU A 74 -0.50 0.58 11.62
C LEU A 74 0.43 0.89 12.80
N PRO A 75 1.28 -0.07 13.23
CA PRO A 75 2.41 0.24 14.09
C PRO A 75 3.35 1.23 13.41
N SER A 76 3.83 2.23 14.14
CA SER A 76 4.71 3.29 13.60
C SER A 76 5.98 2.74 12.93
N GLU A 77 6.54 1.65 13.46
CA GLU A 77 7.71 0.96 12.92
C GLU A 77 7.43 0.19 11.62
N LYS A 78 6.16 -0.10 11.32
CA LYS A 78 5.69 -0.86 10.15
C LYS A 78 4.99 -0.02 9.10
N THR A 79 4.69 1.25 9.38
CA THR A 79 3.90 2.11 8.48
C THR A 79 4.48 2.17 7.06
N ILE A 80 5.77 2.48 6.92
CA ILE A 80 6.40 2.57 5.59
C ILE A 80 6.50 1.21 4.91
N GLU A 81 6.87 0.16 5.65
CA GLU A 81 6.98 -1.22 5.12
C GLU A 81 5.65 -1.69 4.52
N VAL A 82 4.54 -1.54 5.25
CA VAL A 82 3.21 -1.96 4.78
C VAL A 82 2.76 -1.13 3.58
N LEU A 83 3.07 0.16 3.54
CA LEU A 83 2.70 1.03 2.43
C LEU A 83 3.54 0.77 1.16
N ASP A 84 4.81 0.41 1.33
CA ASP A 84 5.68 -0.02 0.23
C ASP A 84 5.27 -1.39 -0.31
N ASP A 85 4.82 -2.30 0.56
CA ASP A 85 4.29 -3.60 0.12
C ASP A 85 3.07 -3.45 -0.80
N ILE A 86 2.14 -2.52 -0.50
CA ILE A 86 1.01 -2.21 -1.41
C ILE A 86 1.52 -1.81 -2.81
N LEU A 87 2.61 -1.06 -2.87
CA LEU A 87 3.24 -0.64 -4.13
C LEU A 87 3.83 -1.85 -4.86
N GLY A 88 4.50 -2.75 -4.14
CA GLY A 88 4.99 -4.02 -4.67
C GLY A 88 3.87 -4.90 -5.25
N GLN A 89 2.78 -5.07 -4.50
CA GLN A 89 1.62 -5.85 -4.91
C GLN A 89 0.99 -5.31 -6.21
N VAL A 90 0.84 -3.98 -6.36
CA VAL A 90 0.33 -3.36 -7.61
C VAL A 90 1.28 -3.55 -8.79
N MET A 91 2.59 -3.52 -8.53
CA MET A 91 3.62 -3.73 -9.54
C MET A 91 3.76 -5.20 -9.97
N GLY A 92 3.05 -6.12 -9.29
CA GLY A 92 3.23 -7.56 -9.48
C GLY A 92 4.57 -8.06 -8.95
N VAL A 93 5.20 -7.31 -8.05
CA VAL A 93 6.33 -7.77 -7.24
C VAL A 93 5.69 -8.59 -6.13
N GLU A 94 5.48 -9.88 -6.37
CA GLU A 94 5.14 -10.80 -5.29
C GLU A 94 6.33 -10.83 -4.33
N GLU A 95 6.16 -10.36 -3.08
CA GLU A 95 6.81 -11.08 -1.99
C GLU A 95 6.31 -12.50 -2.14
N ASN A 96 7.20 -13.41 -2.52
CA ASN A 96 6.87 -14.79 -2.79
C ASN A 96 7.03 -15.59 -1.49
N PRO A 97 5.99 -15.81 -0.66
CA PRO A 97 5.95 -16.95 0.22
C PRO A 97 5.21 -18.06 -0.53
N ASP A 98 5.79 -18.58 -1.61
CA ASP A 98 5.36 -19.87 -2.14
C ASP A 98 6.30 -20.96 -1.60
N PRO A 99 6.01 -21.57 -0.42
CA PRO A 99 6.71 -22.75 0.04
C PRO A 99 6.34 -24.01 -0.76
N GLU A 100 5.44 -23.92 -1.76
CA GLU A 100 4.94 -25.05 -2.54
C GLU A 100 5.41 -25.08 -4.01
N ALA A 101 6.43 -24.29 -4.36
CA ALA A 101 7.23 -24.47 -5.58
C ALA A 101 8.13 -25.73 -5.56
N LYS A 102 7.61 -26.84 -5.01
CA LYS A 102 8.09 -28.20 -5.24
C LYS A 102 6.95 -29.04 -5.80
N LYS A 103 6.88 -29.14 -7.12
CA LYS A 103 6.36 -30.32 -7.80
C LYS A 103 7.17 -30.58 -9.07
#